data_AF-A0A519T6X7-F1
#
_entry.id   AF-A0A519T6X7-F1
#
_cell.length_a   1.000
_cell.length_b   1.000
_cell.length_c   1.000
_cell.angle_alpha   90.00
_cell.angle_beta   90.00
_cell.angle_gamma   90.00
#
_symmetry.space_group_name_H-M   'P 1'
#
loop_
_entity.id
_entity.type
_entity.pdbx_description
1 polymer ?
#
loop_
_entity_poly.entity_id
_entity_poly.type
_entity_poly.pdbx_seq_one_letter_code
_entity_poly.pdbx_strand_id
1 'polypeptide(L)' 'MKITYAVACFVLGFAAIFVGALIKILHWFRADLLLLAGMALVLIGALLLVLRLFRSPAPRQ' A
#
# COMPACT_ATOMS: atom_id res chain seq x y z
N MET A 1 12.90 -8.39 7.29
CA MET A 1 11.61 -7.74 7.66
C MET A 1 10.54 -8.80 7.91
N LYS A 2 9.72 -8.67 8.95
CA LYS A 2 8.54 -9.53 9.10
C LYS A 2 7.53 -9.19 7.99
N ILE A 3 6.94 -10.20 7.35
CA ILE A 3 5.99 -10.02 6.24
C ILE A 3 4.80 -9.14 6.65
N THR A 4 4.45 -9.19 7.94
CA THR A 4 3.42 -8.37 8.57
C THR A 4 3.60 -6.88 8.32
N TYR A 5 4.82 -6.35 8.26
CA TYR A 5 5.03 -4.92 7.98
C TYR A 5 4.71 -4.55 6.52
N ALA A 6 5.09 -5.42 5.57
CA ALA A 6 4.80 -5.20 4.16
C ALA A 6 3.29 -5.30 3.89
N VAL A 7 2.62 -6.29 4.50
CA VAL A 7 1.16 -6.45 4.44
C VAL A 7 0.45 -5.27 5.11
N ALA A 8 0.91 -4.83 6.30
CA ALA A 8 0.33 -3.70 6.99
C ALA A 8 0.42 -2.41 6.16
N CYS A 9 1.58 -2.09 5.57
CA CYS A 9 1.71 -0.95 4.67
C CYS A 9 0.78 -1.03 3.46
N PHE A 10 0.65 -2.21 2.85
CA PHE A 10 -0.23 -2.41 1.71
C PHE A 10 -1.71 -2.18 2.07
N VAL A 11 -2.18 -2.79 3.17
CA VAL A 11 -3.57 -2.67 3.64
C VAL A 11 -3.89 -1.24 4.07
N LEU A 12 -3.00 -0.59 4.84
CA LEU A 12 -3.19 0.80 5.25
C LEU A 12 -3.20 1.75 4.05
N GLY A 13 -2.33 1.52 3.07
CA GLY A 13 -2.31 2.29 1.83
C GLY A 13 -3.62 2.13 1.06
N PHE A 14 -4.12 0.90 0.94
CA PHE A 14 -5.36 0.62 0.24
C PHE A 14 -6.57 1.28 0.92
N ALA A 15 -6.62 1.23 2.26
CA ALA A 15 -7.63 1.93 3.04
C ALA A 15 -7.55 3.47 2.83
N ALA A 16 -6.34 4.04 2.83
CA ALA A 16 -6.15 5.46 2.58
C ALA A 16 -6.57 5.87 1.15
N ILE A 17 -6.32 5.04 0.14
CA ILE A 17 -6.82 5.26 -1.22
C ILE A 17 -8.35 5.22 -1.24
N PHE A 18 -8.97 4.24 -0.59
CA PHE A 18 -10.43 4.12 -0.56
C PHE A 18 -11.08 5.36 0.07
N VAL A 19 -10.57 5.78 1.23
CA VAL A 19 -11.03 7.00 1.91
C VAL A 19 -10.72 8.25 1.08
N GLY A 20 -9.52 8.37 0.53
CA GLY A 20 -9.12 9.50 -0.31
C GLY A 20 -9.96 9.62 -1.59
N ALA A 21 -10.31 8.51 -2.24
CA ALA A 21 -11.19 8.48 -3.39
C ALA A 21 -12.60 8.95 -3.04
N LEU A 22 -13.15 8.49 -1.91
CA LEU A 22 -14.44 8.94 -1.41
C LEU A 22 -14.44 10.45 -1.15
N ILE A 23 -13.40 10.94 -0.48
CA ILE A 23 -13.22 12.36 -0.19
C ILE A 23 -13.07 13.19 -1.48
N LYS A 24 -12.40 12.65 -2.50
CA LYS A 24 -12.25 13.30 -3.81
C LYS A 24 -13.57 13.44 -4.55
N ILE A 25 -14.43 12.41 -4.49
CA ILE A 25 -15.79 12.47 -5.06
C ILE A 25 -16.65 13.51 -4.31
N LEU A 26 -16.46 13.62 -2.99
CA LEU A 26 -17.12 14.62 -2.15
C LEU A 26 -16.56 16.06 -2.34
N HIS A 27 -15.59 16.26 -3.25
CA HIS A 27 -14.97 17.56 -3.54
C HIS A 27 -14.32 18.24 -2.33
N TRP A 28 -13.81 17.45 -1.39
CA TRP A 28 -13.12 18.00 -0.22
C TRP A 28 -11.74 18.55 -0.59
N PHE A 29 -11.36 19.66 0.04
CA PHE A 29 -10.10 20.32 -0.23
C PHE A 29 -8.90 19.41 0.10
N ARG A 30 -7.96 19.28 -0.83
CA ARG A 30 -6.72 18.49 -0.71
C ARG A 30 -6.90 16.96 -0.64
N ALA A 31 -8.03 16.43 -1.11
CA ALA A 31 -8.24 14.98 -1.24
C ALA A 31 -7.08 14.28 -1.99
N ASP A 32 -6.48 14.95 -2.97
CA ASP A 32 -5.37 14.45 -3.76
C ASP A 32 -4.13 14.12 -2.93
N LEU A 33 -3.88 14.84 -1.82
CA LEU A 33 -2.74 14.56 -0.94
C LEU A 33 -2.92 13.22 -0.22
N LEU A 34 -4.13 12.92 0.24
CA LEU A 34 -4.43 11.66 0.91
C LEU A 34 -4.38 10.49 -0.08
N LEU A 35 -4.92 10.68 -1.28
CA LEU A 35 -4.82 9.71 -2.38
C LEU A 35 -3.36 9.43 -2.75
N LEU A 36 -2.54 10.47 -2.90
CA LEU A 36 -1.12 10.34 -3.24
C LEU A 36 -0.36 9.60 -2.14
N ALA A 37 -0.60 9.94 -0.87
CA ALA A 37 0.00 9.23 0.26
C ALA A 37 -0.41 7.76 0.30
N GLY A 38 -1.69 7.46 0.07
CA GLY A 38 -2.20 6.09 -0.01
C GLY A 38 -1.56 5.30 -1.16
N MET A 39 -1.47 5.89 -2.35
CA MET A 39 -0.80 5.29 -3.51
C MET A 39 0.67 4.98 -3.25
N ALA A 40 1.41 5.91 -2.63
CA ALA A 40 2.80 5.69 -2.26
C ALA A 40 2.94 4.52 -1.27
N LEU A 41 2.05 4.44 -0.28
CA LEU A 41 2.09 3.38 0.73
C LEU A 41 1.76 2.00 0.14
N VAL A 42 0.77 1.92 -0.77
CA VAL A 42 0.46 0.70 -1.53
C VAL A 42 1.64 0.28 -2.38
N LEU A 43 2.27 1.21 -3.11
CA LEU A 43 3.42 0.92 -3.95
C LEU A 43 4.60 0.38 -3.12
N ILE A 44 4.90 1.00 -1.98
CA ILE A 44 5.95 0.53 -1.07
C ILE A 44 5.61 -0.86 -0.51
N GLY A 45 4.38 -1.07 -0.04
CA GLY A 45 3.94 -2.37 0.48
C GLY A 45 4.01 -3.48 -0.58
N ALA A 46 3.53 -3.19 -1.79
CA ALA A 46 3.59 -4.11 -2.93
C ALA A 46 5.03 -4.42 -3.32
N LEU A 47 5.89 -3.40 -3.43
CA LEU A 47 7.30 -3.59 -3.77
C LEU A 47 8.01 -4.44 -2.72
N LEU A 48 7.75 -4.22 -1.43
CA LEU A 48 8.31 -5.05 -0.35
C LEU A 48 7.83 -6.50 -0.42
N LEU A 49 6.55 -6.74 -0.76
CA LEU A 49 6.01 -8.09 -0.94
C LEU A 49 6.63 -8.78 -2.16
N VAL A 50 6.75 -8.08 -3.29
CA VAL A 50 7.36 -8.59 -4.52
C VAL A 50 8.85 -8.88 -4.32
N LEU A 51 9.61 -7.96 -3.72
CA LEU A 51 11.01 -8.17 -3.39
C LEU A 51 11.19 -9.34 -2.44
N ARG A 52 10.27 -9.53 -1.49
CA ARG A 52 10.28 -10.71 -0.62
C ARG A 52 10.01 -11.98 -1.40
N LEU A 53 9.06 -11.98 -2.33
CA LEU A 53 8.75 -13.15 -3.16
C LEU A 53 9.97 -13.58 -3.99
N PHE A 54 10.68 -12.63 -4.61
CA PHE A 54 11.90 -12.91 -5.38
C PHE A 54 13.12 -13.25 -4.52
N ARG A 55 13.23 -12.71 -3.31
CA ARG A 55 14.33 -13.01 -2.37
C ARG A 55 14.08 -14.23 -1.50
N SER A 56 12.88 -14.78 -1.49
CA SER A 56 12.59 -16.03 -0.80
C SER A 56 13.15 -17.15 -1.66
N PRO A 57 14.14 -17.93 -1.19
CA PRO A 57 14.56 -19.12 -1.91
C PRO A 57 13.33 -20.03 -2.01
N ALA A 58 13.12 -20.59 -3.20
CA ALA A 58 12.07 -21.58 -3.46
C ALA A 58 12.00 -22.59 -2.29
N PRO A 59 10.79 -23.06 -1.91
CA PRO A 59 10.68 -24.10 -0.89
C PRO A 59 11.58 -25.26 -1.31
N ARG A 60 12.65 -25.49 -0.54
CA ARG A 60 13.40 -26.74 -0.61
C ARG A 60 12.53 -27.77 0.08
N GLN A 61 11.80 -28.50 -0.78
CA GLN A 61 11.11 -29.77 -0.54
C GLN A 61 9.83 -29.70 0.29
#